data_AF-A0A954S2E1-F1
#
_entry.id   AF-A0A954S2E1-F1
#
_cell.length_a   1.000
_cell.length_b   1.000
_cell.length_c   1.000
_cell.angle_alpha   90.00
_cell.angle_beta   90.00
_cell.angle_gamma   90.00
#
_symmetry.space_group_name_H-M   'P 1'
#
loop_
_entity.id
_entity.type
_entity.pdbx_description
1 polymer ?
#
loop_
_entity_poly.entity_id
_entity_poly.type
_entity_poly.pdbx_seq_one_letter_code
_entity_poly.pdbx_strand_id
1 'polypeptide(L)'
;MVAKRIGLLALVLTMSLGSKGFAADDGLEKGTPKLQSAGPMTFGPDGILFLGDPKAATIFAIDTDDTSGDAANVSVNVAKINDKIASMLGTKADQVQIEDLAVNPASGNVYLSVSRGRGPQAKPVLLKVDASGNLSEVSLKGVRFAKAELPNAPEDKEVGQGRRRQNNRTMSITDMSYIDGRIVVAGLSNEEFASNLRAIEFPFSEVDAGASIEIFHGNHGRLETRSPIRTFVPVTLNGKPEIVAAYTCTPLVRVPLAQL
;
A
#
# COMPACT_ATOMS: atom_id res chain seq x y z
N MET A 1 -36.32 -50.38 58.01
CA MET A 1 -35.90 -48.97 57.86
C MET A 1 -35.70 -48.70 56.38
N VAL A 2 -36.67 -48.05 55.74
CA VAL A 2 -36.67 -47.73 54.30
C VAL A 2 -36.16 -46.31 54.16
N ALA A 3 -34.96 -46.14 53.59
CA ALA A 3 -34.39 -44.81 53.32
C ALA A 3 -34.83 -44.32 51.93
N LYS A 4 -35.77 -43.37 51.91
CA LYS A 4 -36.10 -42.55 50.74
C LYS A 4 -34.88 -41.71 50.34
N ARG A 5 -34.41 -41.83 49.10
CA ARG A 5 -33.50 -40.86 48.48
C ARG A 5 -34.31 -39.84 47.69
N ILE A 6 -34.30 -38.60 48.17
CA ILE A 6 -34.89 -37.43 47.53
C ILE A 6 -33.78 -36.72 46.75
N GLY A 7 -34.02 -36.56 45.44
CA GLY A 7 -33.78 -35.38 44.60
C GLY A 7 -32.41 -34.70 44.53
N LEU A 8 -31.89 -34.56 43.30
CA LEU A 8 -31.66 -33.24 42.71
C LEU A 8 -31.55 -33.37 41.18
N LEU A 9 -32.55 -32.85 40.46
CA LEU A 9 -32.50 -32.70 39.00
C LEU A 9 -31.94 -31.29 38.72
N ALA A 10 -30.71 -31.19 38.24
CA ALA A 10 -30.11 -29.92 37.84
C ALA A 10 -30.56 -29.56 36.42
N LEU A 11 -31.37 -28.52 36.30
CA LEU A 11 -31.76 -27.91 35.02
C LEU A 11 -30.59 -27.04 34.53
N VAL A 12 -29.83 -27.53 33.55
CA VAL A 12 -28.77 -26.75 32.89
C VAL A 12 -29.43 -25.87 31.83
N LEU A 13 -29.55 -24.58 32.13
CA LEU A 13 -29.98 -23.56 31.17
C LEU A 13 -28.77 -23.18 30.30
N THR A 14 -28.67 -23.74 29.10
CA THR A 14 -27.68 -23.32 28.09
C THR A 14 -28.06 -21.93 27.57
N MET A 15 -27.38 -20.91 28.11
CA MET A 15 -27.40 -19.55 27.59
C MET A 15 -26.57 -19.51 26.30
N SER A 16 -27.25 -19.48 25.15
CA SER A 16 -26.61 -19.22 23.86
C SER A 16 -26.15 -17.75 23.83
N LEU A 17 -24.87 -17.50 24.11
CA LEU A 17 -24.25 -16.23 23.76
C LEU A 17 -24.19 -16.14 22.23
N GLY A 18 -25.12 -15.37 21.65
CA GLY A 18 -24.96 -14.90 20.29
C GLY A 18 -23.77 -13.94 20.26
N SER A 19 -22.67 -14.36 19.63
CA SER A 19 -21.58 -13.48 19.25
C SER A 19 -22.13 -12.48 18.24
N LYS A 20 -22.54 -11.30 18.72
CA LYS A 20 -22.60 -10.12 17.86
C LYS A 20 -21.15 -9.84 17.48
N GLY A 21 -20.79 -10.13 16.23
CA GLY A 21 -19.55 -9.63 15.67
C GLY A 21 -19.56 -8.12 15.83
N PHE A 22 -18.67 -7.59 16.65
CA PHE A 22 -18.29 -6.20 16.54
C PHE A 22 -17.67 -6.07 15.15
N ALA A 23 -18.37 -5.45 14.21
CA ALA A 23 -17.71 -4.92 13.04
C ALA A 23 -16.66 -3.95 13.59
N ALA A 24 -15.38 -4.31 13.44
CA ALA A 24 -14.30 -3.37 13.74
C ALA A 24 -14.54 -2.14 12.88
N ASP A 25 -14.52 -0.96 13.50
CA ASP A 25 -14.55 0.30 12.79
C ASP A 25 -13.30 0.33 11.89
N ASP A 26 -13.49 0.25 10.58
CA ASP A 26 -12.42 0.26 9.59
C ASP A 26 -11.81 1.66 9.40
N GLY A 27 -12.37 2.67 10.09
CA GLY A 27 -11.95 4.06 10.03
C GLY A 27 -12.20 4.71 8.67
N LEU A 28 -12.99 4.07 7.79
CA LEU A 28 -13.24 4.55 6.44
C LEU A 28 -14.48 5.43 6.38
N GLU A 29 -14.35 6.58 5.71
CA GLU A 29 -15.46 7.51 5.50
C GLU A 29 -15.85 7.58 4.02
N LYS A 30 -17.15 7.80 3.75
CA LYS A 30 -17.64 7.93 2.38
C LYS A 30 -17.22 9.28 1.79
N GLY A 31 -16.54 9.27 0.64
CA GLY A 31 -16.21 10.49 -0.07
C GLY A 31 -15.53 10.25 -1.41
N THR A 32 -14.62 11.14 -1.82
CA THR A 32 -13.91 11.03 -3.10
C THR A 32 -12.44 11.39 -2.89
N PRO A 33 -11.53 10.39 -2.79
CA PRO A 33 -10.12 10.67 -2.65
C PRO A 33 -9.62 11.45 -3.87
N LYS A 34 -8.93 12.55 -3.60
CA LYS A 34 -8.39 13.46 -4.63
C LYS A 34 -6.92 13.15 -4.84
N LEU A 35 -6.64 12.28 -5.81
CA LEU A 35 -5.28 11.94 -6.20
C LEU A 35 -4.64 13.07 -7.02
N GLN A 36 -3.41 13.43 -6.66
CA GLN A 36 -2.50 14.26 -7.44
C GLN A 36 -1.54 13.42 -8.29
N SER A 37 -1.21 12.22 -7.82
CA SER A 37 -0.44 11.20 -8.53
C SER A 37 -0.89 9.80 -8.11
N ALA A 38 -0.62 8.81 -8.96
CA ALA A 38 -0.84 7.41 -8.65
C ALA A 38 0.54 6.77 -8.48
N GLY A 39 0.78 6.13 -7.35
CA GLY A 39 2.08 5.56 -7.00
C GLY A 39 1.99 4.08 -6.67
N PRO A 40 2.86 3.60 -5.76
CA PRO A 40 2.85 2.23 -5.26
C PRO A 40 1.50 1.84 -4.65
N MET A 41 1.18 0.55 -4.68
CA MET A 41 -0.06 -0.01 -4.17
C MET A 41 0.14 -1.36 -3.50
N THR A 42 -0.67 -1.65 -2.48
CA THR A 42 -0.76 -2.98 -1.87
C THR A 42 -2.16 -3.22 -1.34
N PHE A 43 -2.57 -4.49 -1.27
CA PHE A 43 -3.80 -4.86 -0.59
C PHE A 43 -3.58 -5.08 0.90
N GLY A 44 -4.57 -4.67 1.68
CA GLY A 44 -4.77 -5.00 3.09
C GLY A 44 -5.87 -6.05 3.28
N PRO A 45 -6.42 -6.15 4.50
CA PRO A 45 -7.54 -7.04 4.78
C PRO A 45 -8.80 -6.57 4.04
N ASP A 46 -9.76 -7.48 3.88
CA ASP A 46 -11.13 -7.18 3.46
C ASP A 46 -11.26 -6.32 2.19
N GLY A 47 -10.38 -6.52 1.21
CA GLY A 47 -10.44 -5.84 -0.08
C GLY A 47 -10.01 -4.36 -0.05
N ILE A 48 -9.38 -3.91 1.05
CA ILE A 48 -8.87 -2.55 1.17
C ILE A 48 -7.60 -2.41 0.32
N LEU A 49 -7.62 -1.47 -0.63
CA LEU A 49 -6.48 -1.10 -1.44
C LEU A 49 -5.77 0.11 -0.83
N PHE A 50 -4.52 -0.05 -0.42
CA PHE A 50 -3.65 1.06 -0.10
C PHE A 50 -3.01 1.59 -1.37
N LEU A 51 -3.20 2.88 -1.64
CA LEU A 51 -2.66 3.59 -2.80
C LEU A 51 -1.85 4.80 -2.34
N GLY A 52 -0.59 4.84 -2.72
CA GLY A 52 0.31 5.95 -2.46
C GLY A 52 0.11 7.08 -3.48
N ASP A 53 0.09 8.31 -3.00
CA ASP A 53 0.15 9.54 -3.78
C ASP A 53 1.44 10.29 -3.43
N PRO A 54 2.58 9.98 -4.09
CA PRO A 54 3.85 10.63 -3.80
C PRO A 54 3.80 12.16 -3.90
N LYS A 55 3.02 12.70 -4.85
CA LYS A 55 2.89 14.15 -5.08
C LYS A 55 2.10 14.86 -3.99
N ALA A 56 1.06 14.21 -3.44
CA ALA A 56 0.37 14.73 -2.26
C ALA A 56 1.08 14.38 -0.93
N ALA A 57 2.06 13.48 -0.96
CA ALA A 57 2.62 12.84 0.22
C ALA A 57 1.53 12.21 1.10
N THR A 58 0.58 11.51 0.47
CA THR A 58 -0.58 10.92 1.16
C THR A 58 -0.72 9.46 0.77
N ILE A 59 -1.16 8.63 1.71
CA ILE A 59 -1.60 7.25 1.46
C ILE A 59 -3.10 7.21 1.62
N PHE A 60 -3.79 6.62 0.66
CA PHE A 60 -5.22 6.38 0.71
C PHE A 60 -5.49 4.91 0.96
N ALA A 61 -6.31 4.59 1.96
CA ALA A 61 -6.91 3.28 2.12
C ALA A 61 -8.29 3.33 1.48
N ILE A 62 -8.52 2.58 0.41
CA ILE A 62 -9.74 2.64 -0.40
C ILE A 62 -10.42 1.28 -0.31
N ASP A 63 -11.67 1.29 0.16
CA ASP A 63 -12.51 0.10 0.09
C ASP A 63 -12.92 -0.15 -1.37
N THR A 64 -12.54 -1.31 -1.89
CA THR A 64 -12.85 -1.69 -3.27
C THR A 64 -14.14 -2.49 -3.40
N ASP A 65 -14.78 -2.87 -2.29
CA ASP A 65 -15.86 -3.86 -2.19
C ASP A 65 -15.51 -5.24 -2.82
N ASP A 66 -14.24 -5.44 -3.22
CA ASP A 66 -13.76 -6.64 -3.90
C ASP A 66 -13.27 -7.65 -2.85
N THR A 67 -14.21 -8.32 -2.20
CA THR A 67 -13.97 -9.16 -1.01
C THR A 67 -14.15 -10.66 -1.24
N SER A 68 -14.50 -11.07 -2.46
CA SER A 68 -14.79 -12.47 -2.76
C SER A 68 -14.41 -12.87 -4.18
N GLY A 69 -14.01 -14.13 -4.34
CA GLY A 69 -13.68 -14.76 -5.60
C GLY A 69 -12.86 -16.03 -5.39
N ASP A 70 -12.09 -16.42 -6.41
CA ASP A 70 -11.29 -17.64 -6.40
C ASP A 70 -9.88 -17.35 -6.94
N ALA A 71 -9.14 -16.52 -6.20
CA ALA A 71 -7.83 -16.02 -6.62
C ALA A 71 -6.84 -17.12 -7.04
N ALA A 72 -6.91 -18.30 -6.42
CA ALA A 72 -6.03 -19.43 -6.72
C ALA A 72 -6.21 -19.97 -8.15
N ASN A 73 -7.39 -19.82 -8.75
CA ASN A 73 -7.71 -20.29 -10.09
C ASN A 73 -7.69 -19.16 -11.14
N VAL A 74 -7.31 -17.94 -10.75
CA VAL A 74 -7.22 -16.81 -11.66
C VAL A 74 -5.87 -16.79 -12.37
N SER A 75 -5.91 -16.80 -13.71
CA SER A 75 -4.75 -16.61 -14.56
C SER A 75 -5.06 -15.54 -15.60
N VAL A 76 -4.61 -14.31 -15.35
CA VAL A 76 -4.86 -13.15 -16.22
C VAL A 76 -3.70 -12.96 -17.18
N ASN A 77 -4.00 -12.95 -18.49
CA ASN A 77 -3.06 -12.52 -19.52
C ASN A 77 -3.71 -11.47 -20.41
N VAL A 78 -3.18 -10.24 -20.37
CA VAL A 78 -3.66 -9.13 -21.18
C VAL A 78 -2.58 -8.71 -22.17
N ALA A 79 -2.66 -9.25 -23.39
CA ALA A 79 -1.79 -8.81 -24.47
C ALA A 79 -1.97 -7.31 -24.76
N LYS A 80 -0.85 -6.61 -24.99
CA LYS A 80 -0.80 -5.19 -25.36
C LYS A 80 -1.55 -4.29 -24.37
N ILE A 81 -1.35 -4.49 -23.07
CA ILE A 81 -2.02 -3.73 -22.00
C ILE A 81 -1.92 -2.21 -22.19
N ASN A 82 -0.75 -1.68 -22.58
CA ASN A 82 -0.57 -0.24 -22.82
C ASN A 82 -1.49 0.29 -23.92
N ASP A 83 -1.69 -0.45 -25.01
CA ASP A 83 -2.56 -0.05 -26.12
C ASP A 83 -4.04 -0.07 -25.70
N LYS A 84 -4.43 -1.07 -24.88
CA LYS A 84 -5.79 -1.17 -24.33
C LYS A 84 -6.09 -0.03 -23.37
N ILE A 85 -5.17 0.27 -22.45
CA ILE A 85 -5.28 1.40 -21.53
C ILE A 85 -5.34 2.70 -22.32
N ALA A 86 -4.46 2.90 -23.31
CA ALA A 86 -4.44 4.11 -24.12
C ALA A 86 -5.76 4.33 -24.86
N SER A 87 -6.29 3.26 -25.45
CA SER A 87 -7.58 3.27 -26.15
C SER A 87 -8.75 3.60 -25.21
N MET A 88 -8.78 3.00 -24.02
CA MET A 88 -9.79 3.29 -22.98
C MET A 88 -9.74 4.75 -22.51
N LEU A 89 -8.52 5.28 -22.32
CA LEU A 89 -8.31 6.60 -21.74
C LEU A 89 -8.30 7.74 -22.77
N GLY A 90 -8.49 7.42 -24.06
CA GLY A 90 -8.47 8.38 -25.17
C GLY A 90 -7.10 9.04 -25.36
N THR A 91 -6.02 8.27 -25.22
CA THR A 91 -4.64 8.76 -25.32
C THR A 91 -3.78 7.85 -26.21
N LYS A 92 -2.48 8.14 -26.33
CA LYS A 92 -1.49 7.30 -27.02
C LYS A 92 -0.78 6.38 -26.05
N ALA A 93 -0.35 5.21 -26.51
CA ALA A 93 0.36 4.22 -25.67
C ALA A 93 1.66 4.77 -25.05
N ASP A 94 2.36 5.68 -25.73
CA ASP A 94 3.54 6.35 -25.20
C ASP A 94 3.24 7.39 -24.11
N GLN A 95 1.96 7.78 -23.96
CA GLN A 95 1.43 8.66 -22.91
C GLN A 95 0.77 7.86 -21.78
N VAL A 96 0.99 6.55 -21.70
CA VAL A 96 0.56 5.71 -20.57
C VAL A 96 1.81 5.29 -19.81
N GLN A 97 1.81 5.52 -18.50
CA GLN A 97 2.81 4.96 -17.60
C GLN A 97 2.07 4.15 -16.54
N ILE A 98 2.37 2.85 -16.45
CA ILE A 98 1.90 2.00 -15.35
C ILE A 98 2.94 2.18 -14.25
N GLU A 99 2.50 2.69 -13.11
CA GLU A 99 3.37 3.03 -11.98
C GLU A 99 3.52 1.82 -11.06
N ASP A 100 2.43 1.08 -10.84
CA ASP A 100 2.43 -0.14 -10.06
C ASP A 100 1.22 -1.06 -10.37
N LEU A 101 1.29 -2.28 -9.86
CA LEU A 101 0.28 -3.32 -9.94
C LEU A 101 0.10 -4.00 -8.58
N ALA A 102 -1.15 -4.20 -8.16
CA ALA A 102 -1.49 -4.99 -6.98
C ALA A 102 -2.58 -6.01 -7.33
N VAL A 103 -2.45 -7.24 -6.82
CA VAL A 103 -3.45 -8.29 -7.01
C VAL A 103 -4.30 -8.40 -5.75
N ASN A 104 -5.63 -8.36 -5.90
CA ASN A 104 -6.54 -8.57 -4.80
C ASN A 104 -6.45 -10.05 -4.34
N PRO A 105 -6.11 -10.33 -3.08
CA PRO A 105 -5.88 -11.69 -2.61
C PRO A 105 -7.15 -12.54 -2.51
N ALA A 106 -8.34 -11.93 -2.42
CA ALA A 106 -9.62 -12.64 -2.36
C ALA A 106 -10.12 -13.03 -3.75
N SER A 107 -10.10 -12.08 -4.69
CA SER A 107 -10.71 -12.29 -6.01
C SER A 107 -9.75 -12.63 -7.13
N GLY A 108 -8.44 -12.35 -6.97
CA GLY A 108 -7.45 -12.47 -8.04
C GLY A 108 -7.53 -11.36 -9.09
N ASN A 109 -8.41 -10.38 -8.92
CA ASN A 109 -8.47 -9.22 -9.80
C ASN A 109 -7.20 -8.37 -9.64
N VAL A 110 -6.75 -7.79 -10.74
CA VAL A 110 -5.52 -6.99 -10.79
C VAL A 110 -5.89 -5.51 -10.81
N TYR A 111 -5.25 -4.71 -9.97
CA TYR A 111 -5.40 -3.26 -9.93
C TYR A 111 -4.12 -2.60 -10.43
N LEU A 112 -4.25 -1.56 -11.25
CA LEU A 112 -3.15 -0.84 -11.88
C LEU A 112 -3.22 0.64 -11.51
N SER A 113 -2.12 1.18 -10.99
CA SER A 113 -1.94 2.62 -10.84
C SER A 113 -1.32 3.14 -12.13
N VAL A 114 -1.99 4.11 -12.76
CA VAL A 114 -1.62 4.59 -14.09
C VAL A 114 -1.56 6.10 -14.12
N SER A 115 -0.50 6.61 -14.73
CA SER A 115 -0.39 8.01 -15.14
C SER A 115 -0.83 8.16 -16.59
N ARG A 116 -1.86 8.98 -16.83
CA ARG A 116 -2.28 9.43 -18.16
C ARG A 116 -1.57 10.73 -18.51
N GLY A 117 -0.67 10.66 -19.48
CA GLY A 117 0.27 11.73 -19.84
C GLY A 117 1.64 11.50 -19.20
N ARG A 118 2.57 12.44 -19.39
CA ARG A 118 3.91 12.41 -18.80
C ARG A 118 4.24 13.69 -18.06
N GLY A 119 5.15 13.57 -17.11
CA GLY A 119 5.66 14.71 -16.34
C GLY A 119 4.65 15.27 -15.34
N PRO A 120 4.86 16.49 -14.83
CA PRO A 120 4.13 17.01 -13.66
C PRO A 120 2.61 17.17 -13.82
N GLN A 121 2.12 17.11 -15.07
CA GLN A 121 0.72 17.28 -15.46
C GLN A 121 0.03 15.94 -15.78
N ALA A 122 0.72 14.81 -15.61
CA ALA A 122 0.12 13.50 -15.78
C ALA A 122 -1.05 13.33 -14.81
N LYS A 123 -2.15 12.75 -15.29
CA LYS A 123 -3.37 12.55 -14.51
C LYS A 123 -3.38 11.15 -13.92
N PRO A 124 -3.55 10.98 -12.61
CA PRO A 124 -3.65 9.66 -11.99
C PRO A 124 -4.96 8.97 -12.38
N VAL A 125 -4.89 7.68 -12.64
CA VAL A 125 -6.02 6.80 -12.95
C VAL A 125 -5.80 5.46 -12.26
N LEU A 126 -6.85 4.95 -11.61
CA LEU A 126 -6.87 3.60 -11.06
C LEU A 126 -7.69 2.71 -12.00
N LEU A 127 -7.07 1.62 -12.46
CA LEU A 127 -7.72 0.65 -13.33
C LEU A 127 -7.81 -0.71 -12.65
N LYS A 128 -8.80 -1.50 -13.07
CA LYS A 128 -8.99 -2.89 -12.68
C LYS A 128 -8.97 -3.76 -13.92
N VAL A 129 -8.28 -4.88 -13.83
CA VAL A 129 -8.38 -6.00 -14.75
C VAL A 129 -9.06 -7.13 -14.00
N ASP A 130 -10.24 -7.54 -14.45
CA ASP A 130 -10.96 -8.64 -13.83
C ASP A 130 -10.30 -10.01 -14.12
N ALA A 131 -10.74 -11.04 -13.43
CA ALA A 131 -10.29 -12.42 -13.63
C ALA A 131 -10.45 -12.94 -15.08
N SER A 132 -11.31 -12.31 -15.89
CA SER A 132 -11.49 -12.65 -17.31
C SER A 132 -10.56 -11.85 -18.24
N GLY A 133 -9.78 -10.92 -17.71
CA GLY A 133 -8.88 -10.06 -18.47
C GLY A 133 -9.54 -8.79 -19.03
N ASN A 134 -10.75 -8.45 -18.59
CA ASN A 134 -11.40 -7.20 -18.99
C ASN A 134 -10.86 -6.03 -18.17
N LEU A 135 -10.49 -4.96 -18.86
CA LEU A 135 -10.01 -3.73 -18.25
C LEU A 135 -11.20 -2.78 -17.99
N SER A 136 -11.22 -2.12 -16.84
CA SER A 136 -12.18 -1.07 -16.48
C SER A 136 -11.54 0.00 -15.58
N GLU A 137 -12.13 1.20 -15.54
CA GLU A 137 -11.72 2.26 -14.61
C GLU A 137 -12.40 2.07 -13.25
N VAL A 138 -11.62 2.19 -12.17
CA VAL A 138 -12.15 2.16 -10.79
C VAL A 138 -12.61 3.56 -10.41
N SER A 139 -13.92 3.74 -10.26
CA SER A 139 -14.49 5.03 -9.85
C SER A 139 -14.15 5.32 -8.39
N LEU A 140 -13.47 6.43 -8.14
CA LEU A 140 -13.21 6.95 -6.79
C LEU A 140 -14.36 7.80 -6.23
N LYS A 141 -15.45 7.98 -6.97
CA LYS A 141 -16.57 8.82 -6.54
C LYS A 141 -17.45 8.08 -5.53
N GLY A 142 -17.57 8.64 -4.33
CA GLY A 142 -18.48 8.14 -3.30
C GLY A 142 -18.04 6.82 -2.67
N VAL A 143 -16.75 6.49 -2.74
CA VAL A 143 -16.16 5.29 -2.12
C VAL A 143 -15.93 5.51 -0.63
N ARG A 144 -15.85 4.42 0.15
CA ARG A 144 -15.33 4.50 1.51
C ARG A 144 -13.82 4.54 1.48
N PHE A 145 -13.22 5.51 2.15
CA PHE A 145 -11.77 5.64 2.19
C PHE A 145 -11.30 6.34 3.47
N ALA A 146 -10.03 6.12 3.82
CA ALA A 146 -9.29 6.90 4.80
C ALA A 146 -7.99 7.42 4.17
N LYS A 147 -7.36 8.40 4.80
CA LYS A 147 -6.08 8.94 4.35
C LYS A 147 -5.09 9.16 5.50
N ALA A 148 -3.81 8.98 5.20
CA ALA A 148 -2.69 9.31 6.07
C ALA A 148 -1.74 10.24 5.33
N GLU A 149 -1.49 11.43 5.87
CA GLU A 149 -0.54 12.39 5.31
C GLU A 149 0.84 12.17 5.92
N LEU A 150 1.87 12.06 5.07
CA LEU A 150 3.23 11.82 5.50
C LEU A 150 3.89 13.13 5.95
N PRO A 151 4.37 13.21 7.20
CA PRO A 151 5.08 14.39 7.66
C PRO A 151 6.44 14.51 6.95
N ASN A 152 6.99 15.72 6.96
CA ASN A 152 8.35 16.02 6.51
C ASN A 152 8.69 15.56 5.09
N ALA A 153 7.72 15.43 4.19
CA ALA A 153 7.98 14.94 2.85
C ALA A 153 8.68 16.03 1.98
N PRO A 154 9.63 15.70 1.07
CA PRO A 154 10.47 16.66 0.34
C PRO A 154 9.69 17.72 -0.42
N GLU A 155 10.10 18.99 -0.38
CA GLU A 155 9.41 20.05 -1.13
C GLU A 155 9.13 19.69 -2.61
N ASP A 156 7.94 20.05 -3.11
CA ASP A 156 7.53 19.82 -4.50
C ASP A 156 8.21 20.81 -5.45
N LYS A 157 9.51 20.58 -5.69
CA LYS A 157 10.33 21.40 -6.58
C LYS A 157 11.44 20.59 -7.22
N GLU A 158 11.82 20.99 -8.43
CA GLU A 158 13.03 20.46 -9.05
C GLU A 158 14.27 20.92 -8.27
N VAL A 159 15.14 19.97 -7.93
CA VAL A 159 16.44 20.19 -7.29
C VAL A 159 17.55 19.54 -8.11
N GLY A 160 18.80 19.93 -7.87
CA GLY A 160 19.97 19.41 -8.60
C GLY A 160 20.28 20.19 -9.88
N GLN A 161 21.27 19.71 -10.64
CA GLN A 161 21.76 20.38 -11.85
C GLN A 161 21.95 19.39 -13.01
N GLY A 162 21.74 19.88 -14.24
CA GLY A 162 21.92 19.10 -15.47
C GLY A 162 21.09 17.82 -15.50
N ARG A 163 21.71 16.68 -15.84
CA ARG A 163 21.07 15.36 -15.91
C ARG A 163 20.63 14.80 -14.55
N ARG A 164 21.03 15.42 -13.45
CA ARG A 164 20.65 15.03 -12.09
C ARG A 164 19.49 15.87 -11.54
N ARG A 165 18.88 16.71 -12.38
CA ARG A 165 17.71 17.48 -11.99
C ARG A 165 16.53 16.52 -11.82
N GLN A 166 15.91 16.55 -10.66
CA GLN A 166 14.75 15.73 -10.33
C GLN A 166 13.90 16.43 -9.28
N ASN A 167 12.64 16.01 -9.17
CA ASN A 167 11.78 16.44 -8.09
C ASN A 167 11.69 15.34 -7.03
N ASN A 168 12.27 15.57 -5.87
CA ASN A 168 12.30 14.55 -4.81
C ASN A 168 10.91 14.28 -4.22
N ARG A 169 9.93 15.19 -4.39
CA ARG A 169 8.53 14.95 -3.99
C ARG A 169 7.97 13.68 -4.61
N THR A 170 8.30 13.37 -5.86
CA THR A 170 7.80 12.16 -6.54
C THR A 170 8.37 10.87 -5.95
N MET A 171 9.34 10.98 -5.05
CA MET A 171 9.98 9.87 -4.33
C MET A 171 9.55 9.83 -2.86
N SER A 172 8.51 10.58 -2.45
CA SER A 172 8.01 10.58 -1.06
C SER A 172 7.42 9.22 -0.66
N ILE A 173 6.96 8.44 -1.64
CA ILE A 173 6.49 7.07 -1.49
C ILE A 173 7.08 6.27 -2.66
N THR A 174 7.94 5.31 -2.37
CA THR A 174 8.63 4.48 -3.37
C THR A 174 8.17 3.04 -3.38
N ASP A 175 7.76 2.53 -2.22
CA ASP A 175 7.18 1.20 -2.08
C ASP A 175 6.34 1.13 -0.80
N MET A 176 5.38 0.20 -0.76
CA MET A 176 4.52 -0.01 0.39
C MET A 176 4.13 -1.48 0.55
N SER A 177 3.97 -1.93 1.80
CA SER A 177 3.47 -3.28 2.10
C SER A 177 2.65 -3.30 3.38
N TYR A 178 1.53 -4.02 3.37
CA TYR A 178 0.70 -4.19 4.56
C TYR A 178 1.16 -5.42 5.37
N ILE A 179 1.52 -5.21 6.63
CA ILE A 179 2.12 -6.22 7.51
C ILE A 179 1.54 -6.05 8.92
N ASP A 180 0.91 -7.10 9.44
CA ASP A 180 0.46 -7.19 10.84
C ASP A 180 -0.29 -5.95 11.36
N GLY A 181 -1.30 -5.46 10.62
CA GLY A 181 -2.08 -4.29 11.04
C GLY A 181 -1.49 -2.95 10.64
N ARG A 182 -0.31 -2.93 10.02
CA ARG A 182 0.42 -1.70 9.68
C ARG A 182 0.72 -1.61 8.19
N ILE A 183 0.64 -0.42 7.62
CA ILE A 183 1.22 -0.13 6.31
C ILE A 183 2.67 0.32 6.50
N VAL A 184 3.60 -0.45 5.96
CA VAL A 184 5.01 -0.07 5.91
C VAL A 184 5.27 0.70 4.63
N VAL A 185 5.96 1.83 4.73
CA VAL A 185 6.09 2.82 3.66
C VAL A 185 7.55 3.23 3.53
N ALA A 186 8.12 2.96 2.36
CA ALA A 186 9.43 3.46 1.97
C ALA A 186 9.29 4.78 1.21
N GLY A 187 10.21 5.72 1.43
CA GLY A 187 10.25 6.94 0.63
C GLY A 187 11.31 7.94 1.09
N LEU A 188 11.33 9.10 0.45
CA LEU A 188 12.15 10.23 0.87
C LEU A 188 11.43 11.11 1.90
N SER A 189 12.18 11.59 2.90
CA SER A 189 11.86 12.72 3.77
C SER A 189 12.74 13.93 3.46
N ASN A 190 12.47 15.07 4.10
CA ASN A 190 13.24 16.30 4.01
C ASN A 190 14.34 16.40 5.09
N GLU A 191 14.68 15.28 5.72
CA GLU A 191 15.69 15.20 6.78
C GLU A 191 17.11 15.08 6.20
N GLU A 192 18.13 15.21 7.06
CA GLU A 192 19.53 15.05 6.67
C GLU A 192 19.78 13.69 6.02
N PHE A 193 19.20 12.63 6.60
CA PHE A 193 19.08 11.30 6.01
C PHE A 193 17.69 11.15 5.39
N ALA A 194 17.60 11.45 4.10
CA ALA A 194 16.34 11.53 3.41
C ALA A 194 15.70 10.14 3.19
N SER A 195 16.45 9.02 3.23
CA SER A 195 15.81 7.70 3.14
C SER A 195 15.05 7.41 4.42
N ASN A 196 13.74 7.24 4.34
CA ASN A 196 12.89 7.05 5.51
C ASN A 196 11.96 5.84 5.31
N LEU A 197 11.76 5.09 6.40
CA LEU A 197 10.87 3.93 6.46
C LEU A 197 9.88 4.14 7.61
N ARG A 198 8.58 4.09 7.31
CA ARG A 198 7.50 4.28 8.29
C ARG A 198 6.71 3.01 8.45
N ALA A 199 6.23 2.75 9.66
CA ALA A 199 5.17 1.78 9.91
C ALA A 199 3.97 2.57 10.47
N ILE A 200 2.87 2.60 9.73
CA ILE A 200 1.67 3.38 10.08
C ILE A 200 0.57 2.38 10.43
N GLU A 201 -0.06 2.54 11.59
CA GLU A 201 -1.19 1.70 11.99
C GLU A 201 -2.38 1.88 11.05
N PHE A 202 -3.12 0.80 10.80
CA PHE A 202 -4.40 0.82 10.12
C PHE A 202 -5.49 0.19 11.01
N PRO A 203 -6.65 0.85 11.24
CA PRO A 203 -7.08 2.15 10.71
C PRO A 203 -6.14 3.31 11.06
N PHE A 204 -6.07 4.32 10.17
CA PHE A 204 -5.06 5.37 10.28
C PHE A 204 -5.21 6.21 11.56
N SER A 205 -4.11 6.31 12.29
CA SER A 205 -3.92 7.18 13.45
C SER A 205 -2.95 8.32 13.13
N GLU A 206 -2.33 8.92 14.15
CA GLU A 206 -1.19 9.81 13.97
C GLU A 206 -0.04 9.09 13.24
N VAL A 207 0.57 9.76 12.27
CA VAL A 207 1.67 9.24 11.46
C VAL A 207 2.99 9.77 12.03
N ASP A 208 3.81 8.87 12.59
CA ASP A 208 5.15 9.21 13.09
C ASP A 208 6.09 9.62 11.93
N ALA A 209 7.16 10.34 12.27
CA ALA A 209 8.23 10.73 11.35
C ALA A 209 8.91 9.52 10.67
N GLY A 210 8.90 8.35 11.32
CA GLY A 210 9.52 7.11 10.85
C GLY A 210 10.98 6.98 11.23
N ALA A 211 11.61 5.92 10.76
CA ALA A 211 13.04 5.69 10.94
C ALA A 211 13.82 6.21 9.74
N SER A 212 14.75 7.14 9.98
CA SER A 212 15.76 7.52 8.98
C SER A 212 16.75 6.37 8.81
N ILE A 213 16.94 5.89 7.58
CA ILE A 213 17.82 4.78 7.28
C ILE A 213 19.17 5.30 6.82
N GLU A 214 20.19 5.09 7.65
CA GLU A 214 21.57 5.39 7.31
C GLU A 214 22.18 4.28 6.46
N ILE A 215 22.78 4.64 5.33
CA ILE A 215 23.38 3.69 4.40
C ILE A 215 24.83 4.08 4.21
N PHE A 216 25.76 3.16 4.48
CA PHE A 216 27.17 3.37 4.16
C PHE A 216 27.50 2.73 2.80
N HIS A 217 27.96 3.53 1.84
CA HIS A 217 28.34 3.07 0.51
C HIS A 217 29.84 2.79 0.45
N GLY A 218 30.20 1.50 0.50
CA GLY A 218 31.60 1.03 0.61
C GLY A 218 32.52 1.48 -0.54
N ASN A 219 32.01 1.56 -1.77
CA ASN A 219 32.82 1.98 -2.93
C ASN A 219 33.30 3.43 -2.85
N HIS A 220 32.57 4.30 -2.16
CA HIS A 220 32.94 5.71 -2.01
C HIS A 220 33.35 6.07 -0.57
N GLY A 221 33.29 5.12 0.37
CA GLY A 221 33.64 5.31 1.77
C GLY A 221 32.81 6.39 2.46
N ARG A 222 31.54 6.56 2.07
CA ARG A 222 30.67 7.66 2.52
C ARG A 222 29.28 7.18 2.88
N LEU A 223 28.65 7.88 3.81
CA LEU A 223 27.22 7.75 4.05
C LEU A 223 26.43 8.32 2.86
N GLU A 224 25.46 7.54 2.41
CA GLU A 224 24.53 7.86 1.33
C GLU A 224 23.27 8.44 1.97
N THR A 225 23.18 9.76 2.03
CA THR A 225 22.14 10.46 2.79
C THR A 225 20.86 10.75 1.99
N ARG A 226 20.84 10.43 0.68
CA ARG A 226 19.76 10.84 -0.23
C ARG A 226 19.21 9.74 -1.14
N SER A 227 19.61 8.49 -0.94
CA SER A 227 19.14 7.37 -1.75
C SER A 227 17.97 6.67 -1.07
N PRO A 228 16.74 6.74 -1.61
CA PRO A 228 15.61 6.04 -1.02
C PRO A 228 15.72 4.53 -1.22
N ILE A 229 15.08 3.78 -0.32
CA ILE A 229 14.66 2.41 -0.62
C ILE A 229 13.85 2.44 -1.91
N ARG A 230 14.24 1.63 -2.90
CA ARG A 230 13.52 1.53 -4.18
C ARG A 230 12.37 0.55 -4.12
N THR A 231 12.59 -0.57 -3.45
CA THR A 231 11.58 -1.59 -3.19
C THR A 231 12.02 -2.40 -1.97
N PHE A 232 11.08 -3.05 -1.29
CA PHE A 232 11.36 -3.97 -0.21
C PHE A 232 10.41 -5.16 -0.20
N VAL A 233 10.82 -6.23 0.46
CA VAL A 233 9.99 -7.41 0.69
C VAL A 233 10.01 -7.76 2.17
N PRO A 234 8.83 -7.92 2.81
CA PRO A 234 8.76 -8.50 4.14
C PRO A 234 9.06 -10.00 4.09
N VAL A 235 9.91 -10.48 4.98
CA VAL A 235 10.30 -11.88 5.07
C VAL A 235 10.33 -12.34 6.52
N THR A 236 10.09 -13.63 6.75
CA THR A 236 10.36 -14.26 8.04
C THR A 236 11.70 -14.95 7.98
N LEU A 237 12.67 -14.48 8.76
CA LEU A 237 13.99 -15.10 8.88
C LEU A 237 14.19 -15.58 10.31
N ASN A 238 14.44 -16.89 10.48
CA ASN A 238 14.60 -17.52 11.80
C ASN A 238 13.43 -17.23 12.75
N GLY A 239 12.20 -17.23 12.23
CA GLY A 239 10.99 -16.96 13.01
C GLY A 239 10.77 -15.49 13.38
N LYS A 240 11.57 -14.55 12.86
CA LYS A 240 11.44 -13.11 13.12
C LYS A 240 11.01 -12.36 11.85
N PRO A 241 10.06 -11.41 11.95
CA PRO A 241 9.71 -10.55 10.83
C PRO A 241 10.82 -9.54 10.54
N GLU A 242 11.27 -9.50 9.29
CA GLU A 242 12.36 -8.66 8.80
C GLU A 242 11.95 -8.03 7.46
N ILE A 243 12.51 -6.88 7.14
CA ILE A 243 12.38 -6.24 5.83
C ILE A 243 13.70 -6.40 5.09
N VAL A 244 13.64 -6.90 3.86
CA VAL A 244 14.78 -6.90 2.92
C VAL A 244 14.54 -5.82 1.88
N ALA A 245 15.35 -4.78 1.91
CA ALA A 245 15.20 -3.59 1.07
C ALA A 245 16.31 -3.48 0.02
N ALA A 246 15.95 -3.04 -1.19
CA ALA A 246 16.87 -2.77 -2.27
C ALA A 246 17.04 -1.26 -2.50
N TYR A 247 18.28 -0.84 -2.75
CA TYR A 247 18.65 0.54 -3.07
C TYR A 247 19.28 0.63 -4.45
N THR A 248 19.35 1.84 -5.01
CA THR A 248 19.97 2.04 -6.32
C THR A 248 21.47 1.69 -6.32
N CYS A 249 22.19 1.92 -5.21
CA CYS A 249 23.65 1.82 -5.11
C CYS A 249 24.15 0.79 -4.06
N THR A 250 23.26 0.19 -3.28
CA THR A 250 23.60 -0.83 -2.25
C THR A 250 22.74 -2.06 -2.50
N PRO A 251 23.31 -3.28 -2.59
CA PRO A 251 22.58 -4.43 -3.14
C PRO A 251 21.38 -4.83 -2.29
N LEU A 252 21.51 -4.97 -0.96
CA LEU A 252 20.43 -5.33 -0.03
C LEU A 252 20.73 -4.84 1.39
N VAL A 253 19.71 -4.41 2.13
CA VAL A 253 19.76 -4.08 3.57
C VAL A 253 18.68 -4.86 4.31
N ARG A 254 18.96 -5.30 5.55
CA ARG A 254 18.00 -5.96 6.45
C ARG A 254 17.59 -5.03 7.58
N VAL A 255 16.29 -4.83 7.78
CA VAL A 255 15.73 -4.00 8.85
C VAL A 255 14.77 -4.84 9.70
N PRO A 256 15.04 -5.06 11.00
CA PRO A 256 14.10 -5.77 11.87
C PRO A 256 12.80 -4.98 12.06
N LEU A 257 11.65 -5.62 11.83
CA LEU A 257 10.35 -4.93 11.92
C LEU A 257 10.04 -4.41 13.33
N ALA A 258 10.59 -5.03 14.36
CA ALA A 258 10.44 -4.58 15.75
C ALA A 258 11.19 -3.28 16.09
N GLN A 259 12.00 -2.77 15.16
CA GLN A 259 12.71 -1.48 15.29
C GLN A 259 11.98 -0.34 14.56
N LEU A 260 10.81 -0.63 13.98
CA LEU A 260 9.90 0.31 13.33
C LEU A 260 8.59 0.38 14.12
#